data_AF-A0A225A847-F1
#
_entry.id   AF-A0A225A847-F1
#
_cell.length_a   1.000
_cell.length_b   1.000
_cell.length_c   1.000
_cell.angle_alpha   90.00
_cell.angle_beta   90.00
_cell.angle_gamma   90.00
#
_symmetry.space_group_name_H-M   'P 1'
#
loop_
_entity.id
_entity.type
_entity.pdbx_description
1 polymer ?
#
loop_
_entity_poly.entity_id
_entity_poly.type
_entity_poly.pdbx_seq_one_letter_code
_entity_poly.pdbx_strand_id
1 'polypeptide(L)'
;MDELARAPRHGPHFNELRRFLNQIQNHKQAWTFLSPVNKDEVPDYYNVITSPMDLSAMEQRLGQDSYTAPKDLVANLTLIFSNCRPYNDATTVYAKCANKLEKYMWSLIKEIPEWFDLLEE
;
A
#
# COMPACT_ATOMS: atom_id res chain seq x y z
N MET A 1 22.04 2.94 32.56
CA MET A 1 21.30 1.80 31.98
C MET A 1 19.97 1.80 32.72
N ASP A 2 18.82 2.21 32.20
CA ASP A 2 18.26 1.74 30.94
C ASP A 2 16.97 2.53 30.56
N GLU A 3 17.02 3.87 30.51
CA GLU A 3 15.85 4.67 30.06
C GLU A 3 15.51 4.45 28.58
N LEU A 4 16.51 4.12 27.76
CA LEU A 4 16.36 3.84 26.32
C LEU A 4 15.63 2.51 26.03
N ALA A 5 15.60 1.56 26.96
CA ALA A 5 14.94 0.26 26.77
C ALA A 5 13.41 0.29 26.97
N ARG A 6 12.85 1.42 27.44
CA ARG A 6 11.42 1.58 27.71
C ARG A 6 10.65 2.28 26.58
N ALA A 7 11.34 2.83 25.58
CA ALA A 7 10.66 3.44 24.45
C ALA A 7 9.97 2.36 23.59
N PRO A 8 8.72 2.59 23.15
CA PRO A 8 8.08 1.73 22.17
C PRO A 8 8.99 1.59 20.93
N ARG A 9 9.18 0.36 20.45
CA ARG A 9 10.00 0.10 19.27
C ARG A 9 9.50 0.82 18.01
N HIS A 10 8.19 1.10 17.95
CA HIS A 10 7.51 1.68 16.79
C HIS A 10 6.63 2.86 17.18
N GLY A 11 6.28 3.69 16.19
CA GLY A 11 5.40 4.86 16.37
C GLY A 11 3.97 4.52 16.82
N PRO A 12 3.20 5.51 17.31
CA PRO A 12 1.89 5.30 17.93
C PRO A 12 0.85 4.66 16.99
N HIS A 13 0.94 4.90 15.68
CA HIS A 13 0.02 4.37 14.67
C HIS A 13 0.44 3.01 14.11
N PHE A 14 1.62 2.48 14.46
CA PHE A 14 2.21 1.31 13.81
C PHE A 14 1.28 0.09 13.77
N ASN A 15 0.64 -0.23 14.89
CA ASN A 15 -0.23 -1.42 14.97
C ASN A 15 -1.48 -1.29 14.11
N GLU A 16 -2.05 -0.09 14.01
CA GLU A 16 -3.21 0.18 13.17
C GLU A 16 -2.85 0.10 11.69
N LEU A 17 -1.76 0.78 11.29
CA LEU A 17 -1.21 0.71 9.93
C LEU A 17 -0.86 -0.73 9.51
N ARG A 18 -0.27 -1.51 10.43
CA ARG A 18 0.06 -2.92 10.19
C ARG A 18 -1.18 -3.77 9.98
N ARG A 19 -2.20 -3.59 10.81
CA ARG A 19 -3.49 -4.31 10.65
C ARG A 19 -4.18 -3.92 9.34
N PHE A 20 -4.14 -2.65 8.97
CA PHE A 20 -4.70 -2.18 7.71
C PHE A 20 -3.97 -2.77 6.50
N LEU A 21 -2.64 -2.67 6.46
CA LEU A 21 -1.82 -3.23 5.38
C LEU A 21 -2.01 -4.75 5.25
N ASN A 22 -2.09 -5.47 6.38
CA ASN A 22 -2.35 -6.90 6.38
C ASN A 22 -3.70 -7.27 5.76
N GLN A 23 -4.75 -6.48 5.99
CA GLN A 23 -6.05 -6.70 5.33
C GLN A 23 -5.96 -6.50 3.82
N ILE A 24 -5.23 -5.49 3.35
CA ILE A 24 -4.97 -5.26 1.92
C ILE A 24 -4.22 -6.45 1.31
N GLN A 25 -3.11 -6.88 1.92
CA GLN A 25 -2.29 -8.00 1.46
C GLN A 25 -3.08 -9.32 1.34
N ASN A 26 -4.01 -9.57 2.27
CA ASN A 26 -4.82 -10.79 2.29
C ASN A 26 -6.07 -10.73 1.39
N HIS A 27 -6.38 -9.58 0.79
CA HIS A 27 -7.52 -9.49 -0.12
C HIS A 27 -7.23 -10.27 -1.42
N LYS A 28 -8.22 -11.03 -1.91
CA LYS A 28 -8.11 -11.89 -3.11
C LYS A 28 -7.70 -11.19 -4.42
N GLN A 29 -7.63 -9.86 -4.44
CA GLN A 29 -7.21 -9.07 -5.60
C GLN A 29 -5.81 -8.47 -5.44
N ALA A 30 -5.12 -8.74 -4.32
CA ALA A 30 -3.80 -8.20 -4.02
C ALA A 30 -2.66 -8.95 -4.70
N TRP A 31 -2.90 -10.17 -5.20
CA TRP A 31 -1.86 -11.10 -5.67
C TRP A 31 -0.83 -10.49 -6.63
N THR A 32 -1.27 -9.62 -7.55
CA THR A 32 -0.39 -8.99 -8.55
C THR A 32 0.41 -7.79 -8.01
N PHE A 33 0.13 -7.36 -6.78
CA PHE A 33 0.76 -6.22 -6.11
C PHE A 33 1.58 -6.64 -4.88
N LEU A 34 1.66 -7.94 -4.58
CA LEU A 34 2.36 -8.45 -3.40
C LEU A 34 3.87 -8.23 -3.46
N SER A 35 4.45 -8.27 -4.67
CA SER A 35 5.88 -8.18 -4.91
C SER A 35 6.18 -7.18 -6.04
N PRO A 36 7.42 -6.68 -6.14
CA PRO A 36 7.83 -5.85 -7.27
C PRO A 36 7.61 -6.56 -8.62
N VAL A 37 7.28 -5.80 -9.65
CA VAL A 37 7.16 -6.34 -11.02
C VAL A 37 8.52 -6.87 -11.48
N ASN A 38 8.55 -8.12 -11.95
CA ASN A 38 9.79 -8.70 -12.43
C ASN A 38 10.18 -8.09 -13.80
N LYS A 39 11.29 -7.35 -13.85
CA LYS A 39 11.80 -6.73 -15.08
C LYS A 39 12.12 -7.74 -16.18
N ASP A 40 12.47 -8.98 -15.83
CA ASP A 40 12.83 -10.00 -16.82
C ASP A 40 11.56 -10.59 -17.46
N GLU A 41 10.42 -10.53 -16.77
CA GLU A 41 9.10 -10.93 -17.27
C GLU A 41 8.39 -9.77 -17.99
N VAL A 42 8.64 -8.53 -17.54
CA VAL A 42 8.01 -7.31 -18.05
C VAL A 42 9.09 -6.27 -18.40
N PRO A 43 9.78 -6.41 -19.55
CA PRO A 43 11.01 -5.67 -19.86
C PRO A 43 10.88 -4.16 -19.96
N ASP A 44 9.71 -3.64 -20.34
CA ASP A 44 9.46 -2.22 -20.51
C ASP A 44 8.86 -1.54 -19.28
N TYR A 45 8.50 -2.30 -18.23
CA TYR A 45 7.76 -1.78 -17.08
C TYR A 45 8.45 -0.57 -16.45
N TYR A 46 9.74 -0.68 -16.15
CA TYR A 46 10.52 0.36 -15.49
C TYR A 46 10.95 1.51 -16.41
N ASN A 47 10.69 1.40 -17.71
CA ASN A 47 10.83 2.53 -18.64
C ASN A 47 9.56 3.39 -18.64
N VAL A 48 8.40 2.79 -18.36
CA VAL A 48 7.09 3.46 -18.34
C VAL A 48 6.76 3.96 -16.93
N ILE A 49 6.96 3.11 -15.91
CA ILE A 49 6.66 3.40 -14.51
C ILE A 49 7.90 3.92 -13.79
N THR A 50 7.90 5.23 -13.52
CA THR A 50 9.05 5.93 -12.93
C THR A 50 9.11 5.84 -11.41
N SER A 51 7.98 5.55 -10.76
CA SER A 51 7.85 5.47 -9.29
C SER A 51 7.22 4.14 -8.88
N PRO A 52 7.92 3.01 -9.05
CA PRO A 52 7.37 1.68 -8.72
C PRO A 52 7.12 1.54 -7.22
N MET A 53 6.06 0.80 -6.88
CA MET A 53 5.69 0.45 -5.51
C MET A 53 4.98 -0.89 -5.50
N ASP A 54 5.07 -1.61 -4.39
CA ASP A 54 4.42 -2.90 -4.14
C ASP A 54 4.21 -3.11 -2.64
N LEU A 55 3.36 -4.07 -2.27
CA LEU A 55 2.95 -4.29 -0.89
C LEU A 55 4.09 -4.84 0.00
N SER A 56 5.09 -5.54 -0.56
CA SER A 56 6.25 -5.98 0.22
C SER A 56 7.18 -4.82 0.57
N ALA A 57 7.39 -3.89 -0.38
CA ALA A 57 8.14 -2.65 -0.12
C ALA A 57 7.44 -1.78 0.93
N MET A 58 6.10 -1.71 0.89
CA MET A 58 5.32 -1.03 1.92
C MET A 58 5.45 -1.70 3.29
N GLU A 59 5.41 -3.03 3.37
CA GLU A 59 5.61 -3.75 4.62
C GLU A 59 7.00 -3.48 5.23
N GLN A 60 8.04 -3.46 4.39
CA GLN A 60 9.39 -3.09 4.82
C GLN A 60 9.44 -1.66 5.35
N ARG A 61 8.86 -0.69 4.63
CA ARG A 61 8.79 0.73 5.04
C ARG A 61 8.06 0.91 6.36
N LEU A 62 6.96 0.19 6.56
CA LEU A 62 6.23 0.20 7.82
C LEU A 62 7.10 -0.31 8.97
N GLY A 63 7.80 -1.45 8.78
CA GLY A 63 8.72 -2.01 9.77
C GLY A 63 9.93 -1.12 10.11
N GLN A 64 10.22 -0.13 9.26
CA GLN A 64 11.25 0.89 9.43
C GLN A 64 10.69 2.24 9.92
N ASP A 65 9.44 2.28 10.38
CA ASP A 65 8.75 3.48 10.88
C ASP A 65 8.71 4.63 9.85
N SER A 66 8.77 4.32 8.55
CA SER A 66 8.71 5.32 7.47
C SER A 66 7.32 5.89 7.24
N TYR A 67 6.29 5.31 7.85
CA TYR A 67 4.92 5.82 7.81
C TYR A 67 4.57 6.47 9.14
N THR A 68 4.55 7.80 9.12
CA THR A 68 4.28 8.61 10.32
C THR A 68 2.80 8.88 10.50
N ALA A 69 2.03 8.84 9.41
CA ALA A 69 0.60 9.02 9.40
C ALA A 69 -0.10 8.06 8.40
N PRO A 70 -1.39 7.75 8.61
CA PRO A 70 -2.20 6.94 7.68
C PRO A 70 -2.13 7.38 6.22
N LYS A 71 -2.16 8.71 5.98
CA LYS A 71 -2.05 9.29 4.64
C LYS A 71 -0.79 8.86 3.88
N ASP A 72 0.33 8.64 4.57
CA ASP A 72 1.62 8.27 3.95
C ASP A 72 1.56 6.85 3.36
N LEU A 73 0.85 5.96 4.07
CA LEU A 73 0.60 4.58 3.63
C LEU A 73 -0.45 4.56 2.52
N VAL A 74 -1.56 5.30 2.68
CA VAL A 74 -2.60 5.42 1.65
C VAL A 74 -2.04 5.97 0.34
N ALA A 75 -1.17 6.98 0.38
CA ALA A 75 -0.51 7.51 -0.81
C ALA A 75 0.28 6.44 -1.60
N ASN A 76 0.98 5.53 -0.91
CA ASN A 76 1.70 4.43 -1.58
C ASN A 76 0.76 3.36 -2.14
N LEU A 77 -0.36 3.05 -1.46
CA LEU A 77 -1.37 2.16 -2.04
C LEU A 77 -1.99 2.78 -3.29
N THR A 78 -2.35 4.07 -3.24
CA THR A 78 -2.86 4.80 -4.40
C THR A 78 -1.85 4.83 -5.54
N LEU A 79 -0.54 4.96 -5.24
CA LEU A 79 0.53 4.88 -6.22
C LEU A 79 0.58 3.50 -6.93
N ILE A 80 0.38 2.40 -6.20
CA ILE A 80 0.28 1.06 -6.80
C ILE A 80 -0.85 1.03 -7.85
N PHE A 81 -2.03 1.55 -7.50
CA PHE A 81 -3.19 1.54 -8.40
C PHE A 81 -3.03 2.51 -9.57
N SER A 82 -2.44 3.69 -9.33
CA SER A 82 -2.20 4.70 -10.36
C SER A 82 -1.07 4.31 -11.32
N ASN A 83 -0.10 3.50 -10.90
CA ASN A 83 0.86 2.88 -11.81
C ASN A 83 0.23 1.76 -12.63
N CYS A 84 -0.67 0.98 -12.04
CA CYS A 84 -1.29 -0.17 -12.71
C CYS A 84 -2.16 0.25 -13.90
N ARG A 85 -3.03 1.25 -13.72
CA ARG A 85 -4.03 1.65 -14.73
C ARG A 85 -3.50 2.21 -16.06
N PRO A 86 -2.48 3.08 -16.12
CA PRO A 86 -1.94 3.57 -17.37
C PRO A 86 -1.03 2.55 -18.07
N TYR A 87 -0.39 1.65 -17.31
CA TYR A 87 0.44 0.58 -17.88
C TYR A 87 -0.41 -0.57 -18.47
N ASN A 88 -1.54 -0.89 -17.82
CA ASN A 88 -2.39 -2.01 -18.21
C ASN A 88 -3.70 -1.52 -18.84
N ASP A 89 -4.09 -2.10 -19.97
CA ASP A 89 -5.40 -1.84 -20.56
C ASP A 89 -6.55 -2.13 -19.56
N ALA A 90 -7.60 -1.31 -19.58
CA ALA A 90 -8.70 -1.37 -18.62
C ALA A 90 -9.46 -2.72 -18.61
N THR A 91 -9.37 -3.49 -19.70
CA THR A 91 -10.02 -4.81 -19.82
C THR A 91 -9.22 -5.94 -19.16
N THR A 92 -7.93 -5.71 -18.86
CA THR A 92 -7.02 -6.69 -18.27
C THR A 92 -7.42 -7.10 -16.86
N VAL A 93 -6.96 -8.27 -16.41
CA VAL A 93 -7.14 -8.72 -15.03
C VAL A 93 -6.45 -7.78 -14.03
N TYR A 94 -5.30 -7.21 -14.39
CA TYR A 94 -4.52 -6.31 -13.54
C TYR A 94 -5.27 -5.02 -13.22
N ALA A 95 -5.81 -4.34 -14.25
CA ALA A 95 -6.61 -3.13 -14.06
C ALA A 95 -7.87 -3.41 -13.22
N LYS A 96 -8.53 -4.56 -13.46
CA LYS A 96 -9.68 -5.01 -12.64
C LYS A 96 -9.30 -5.28 -11.19
N CYS A 97 -8.13 -5.86 -10.93
CA CYS A 97 -7.62 -6.08 -9.58
C CYS A 97 -7.33 -4.76 -8.87
N ALA A 98 -6.68 -3.80 -9.53
CA ALA A 98 -6.42 -2.47 -8.97
C ALA A 98 -7.73 -1.78 -8.53
N ASN A 99 -8.72 -1.70 -9.43
CA ASN A 99 -10.01 -1.06 -9.13
C ASN A 99 -10.74 -1.71 -7.94
N LYS A 100 -10.72 -3.04 -7.85
CA LYS A 100 -11.37 -3.77 -6.75
C LYS A 100 -10.63 -3.60 -5.43
N LEU A 101 -9.30 -3.62 -5.46
CA LEU A 101 -8.48 -3.50 -4.25
C LEU A 101 -8.52 -2.07 -3.71
N GLU A 102 -8.51 -1.06 -4.58
CA GLU A 102 -8.68 0.35 -4.21
C GLU A 102 -10.07 0.58 -3.60
N LYS A 103 -11.14 0.04 -4.20
CA LYS A 103 -12.48 0.12 -3.59
C LYS A 103 -12.51 -0.52 -2.20
N TYR A 104 -11.84 -1.66 -2.03
CA TYR A 104 -11.73 -2.33 -0.74
C TYR A 104 -10.93 -1.49 0.26
N MET A 105 -9.81 -0.88 -0.15
CA MET A 105 -9.03 0.06 0.66
C MET A 105 -9.92 1.19 1.20
N TRP A 106 -10.67 1.88 0.34
CA TRP A 106 -11.57 2.94 0.77
C TRP A 106 -12.71 2.44 1.66
N SER A 107 -13.19 1.20 1.47
CA SER A 107 -14.15 0.61 2.39
C SER A 107 -13.57 0.36 3.79
N LEU A 108 -12.31 -0.04 3.89
CA LEU A 108 -11.63 -0.20 5.18
C LEU A 108 -11.42 1.15 5.89
N ILE A 109 -11.02 2.19 5.14
CA ILE A 109 -10.82 3.53 5.69
C ILE A 109 -12.12 4.08 6.30
N LYS A 110 -13.28 3.82 5.65
CA LYS A 110 -14.61 4.20 6.16
C LYS A 110 -15.00 3.53 7.48
N GLU A 111 -14.34 2.44 7.86
CA GLU A 111 -14.58 1.75 9.13
C GLU A 111 -13.65 2.25 10.26
N ILE A 112 -12.77 3.23 9.98
CA ILE A 112 -11.81 3.79 10.93
C ILE A 112 -12.15 5.28 11.14
N PRO A 113 -12.91 5.63 12.19
CA PRO A 113 -13.32 7.02 12.46
C PRO A 113 -12.17 8.02 12.49
N GLU A 114 -11.01 7.61 13.00
CA GLU A 114 -9.80 8.41 13.10
C GLU A 114 -9.23 8.81 11.74
N TRP A 115 -9.66 8.17 10.64
CA TRP A 115 -9.15 8.37 9.29
C TRP A 115 -10.19 8.98 8.35
N PHE A 116 -11.30 9.51 8.88
CA PHE A 116 -12.36 10.11 8.05
C PHE A 116 -11.90 11.35 7.29
N ASP A 117 -10.89 12.06 7.77
CA ASP A 117 -10.24 13.17 7.07
C ASP A 117 -9.62 12.73 5.73
N LEU A 118 -9.26 11.45 5.59
CA LEU A 118 -8.76 10.88 4.33
C LEU A 118 -9.86 10.66 3.27
N LEU A 119 -11.14 10.80 3.63
CA LEU A 119 -12.27 10.58 2.71
C LEU A 119 -12.70 11.85 1.98
N GLU A 120 -12.15 13.01 2.36
CA GLU A 120 -12.59 14.33 1.87
C GLU A 120 -11.68 14.96 0.80
N GLU A 121 -10.72 14.20 0.24
CA GLU A 121 -9.89 14.62 -0.91
C GLU A 121 -10.43 14.15 -2.27
#